data_AF-A0A3D4S395-F1
#
_entry.id   AF-A0A3D4S395-F1
#
_cell.length_a   1.000
_cell.length_b   1.000
_cell.length_c   1.000
_cell.angle_alpha   90.00
_cell.angle_beta   90.00
_cell.angle_gamma   90.00
#
_symmetry.space_group_name_H-M   'P 1'
#
loop_
_entity.id
_entity.type
_entity.pdbx_description
1 polymer ?
#
loop_
_entity_poly.entity_id
_entity_poly.type
_entity_poly.pdbx_seq_one_letter_code
_entity_poly.pdbx_strand_id
1 'polypeptide(L)'
;MDQSKSKRVASIDGLKCIAIILVVFYHLLPYRVPGGFLGVDLFFIISSYLLTISLKRSLMNGGHIGLMTLIKHRAKRLFQPLMWMILLVIAFMFWFQPDLLNDSRASIVSSLTFTNNWWQIVNGDSYFQQALSPNVFSHLWFISILFQFTLAWTIIFTLLAHLFDREVLILRIIVVMIVASFIAMYTLYHPGEDPTRVYYGTDTRACSYLLGSFLALVWPINRLNKTISNRQSLFLDFCGLCFSLSMLWFVLTLQDNQPFTYKGGIFLFALSATGLFAVSVNPNTLWNRLLSLKPIVSIGKRSYSYYIWYYPIITLYQYKLTNHTDYSTLHILIQVLLIALLGELSYRVFEKKHLFSIFGFGFFKKVVTLTRSTVRNPLKYIPDWIALMVVLVVPVSAVLGFLNAPEGRNRLASEIEKSVSERYQMANKDPRQTTVINRIDGLNQEETNFTSGLAISFFGDSTLLASANHLQKIFPKATFDAERGRQLYQVLPDIEKYVSTGDAQDTVVLMLGTNGTFSDDQLNAVMDALGDSRQIFLVNTYVPKPWQNDVNRKLEKTANERSNVHLIDWNKAAIAHPDWLYEDHIHPNEEGSKEFGILVAKQITQVLSD
;
A
#
# COMPACT_ATOMS: atom_id res chain seq x y z
N MET A 1 -38.56 -21.02 -21.42
CA MET A 1 -38.54 -19.57 -21.71
C MET A 1 -37.23 -19.00 -21.19
N ASP A 2 -36.46 -18.47 -22.13
CA ASP A 2 -35.03 -18.17 -22.03
C ASP A 2 -34.76 -17.06 -20.98
N GLN A 3 -33.96 -17.40 -19.96
CA GLN A 3 -33.53 -16.44 -18.94
C GLN A 3 -32.71 -15.36 -19.65
N SER A 4 -33.24 -14.14 -19.75
CA SER A 4 -32.52 -13.02 -20.34
C SER A 4 -31.23 -12.77 -19.55
N LYS A 5 -30.11 -13.27 -20.09
CA LYS A 5 -28.76 -12.91 -19.66
C LYS A 5 -28.69 -11.39 -19.77
N SER A 6 -28.79 -10.70 -18.64
CA SER A 6 -28.49 -9.26 -18.54
C SER A 6 -27.18 -9.02 -19.29
N LYS A 7 -27.24 -8.29 -20.41
CA LYS A 7 -26.07 -8.00 -21.25
C LYS A 7 -25.03 -7.31 -20.36
N ARG A 8 -23.92 -7.98 -20.11
CA ARG A 8 -22.77 -7.46 -19.37
C ARG A 8 -22.34 -6.12 -19.99
N VAL A 9 -22.36 -5.05 -19.20
CA VAL A 9 -21.97 -3.71 -19.67
C VAL A 9 -20.45 -3.61 -19.68
N ALA A 10 -19.89 -3.53 -20.89
CA ALA A 10 -18.45 -3.59 -21.12
C ALA A 10 -17.69 -2.45 -20.44
N SER A 11 -18.25 -1.24 -20.41
CA SER A 11 -17.62 -0.08 -19.77
C SER A 11 -17.38 -0.25 -18.26
N ILE A 12 -18.17 -1.09 -17.57
CA ILE A 12 -17.91 -1.42 -16.14
C ILE A 12 -16.60 -2.20 -16.00
N ASP A 13 -16.31 -3.13 -16.92
CA ASP A 13 -15.00 -3.78 -16.96
C ASP A 13 -13.92 -2.75 -17.33
N GLY A 14 -14.22 -1.80 -18.21
CA GLY A 14 -13.32 -0.69 -18.52
C GLY A 14 -12.90 0.14 -17.29
N LEU A 15 -13.83 0.50 -16.42
CA LEU A 15 -13.52 1.18 -15.16
C LEU A 15 -12.66 0.32 -14.22
N LYS A 16 -12.90 -0.99 -14.18
CA LYS A 16 -12.04 -1.92 -13.42
C LYS A 16 -10.62 -2.00 -13.98
N CYS A 17 -10.44 -1.79 -15.29
CA CYS A 17 -9.12 -1.68 -15.90
C CYS A 17 -8.38 -0.45 -15.38
N ILE A 18 -9.05 0.71 -15.31
CA ILE A 18 -8.46 1.93 -14.72
C ILE A 18 -8.08 1.65 -13.26
N ALA A 19 -9.01 1.11 -12.48
CA ALA A 19 -8.79 0.79 -11.07
C ALA A 19 -7.55 -0.08 -10.82
N ILE A 20 -7.41 -1.20 -11.57
CA ILE A 20 -6.25 -2.09 -11.37
C ILE A 20 -4.93 -1.46 -11.82
N ILE A 21 -4.93 -0.69 -12.91
CA ILE A 21 -3.73 0.00 -13.40
C ILE A 21 -3.25 1.00 -12.34
N LEU A 22 -4.15 1.82 -11.80
CA LEU A 22 -3.82 2.79 -10.75
C LEU A 22 -3.20 2.12 -9.51
N VAL A 23 -3.81 1.03 -9.02
CA VAL A 23 -3.30 0.30 -7.85
C VAL A 23 -1.91 -0.30 -8.10
N VAL A 24 -1.70 -0.92 -9.27
CA VAL A 24 -0.42 -1.54 -9.61
C VAL A 24 0.69 -0.49 -9.75
N PHE A 25 0.42 0.60 -10.47
CA PHE A 25 1.44 1.62 -10.71
C PHE A 25 1.72 2.51 -9.50
N TYR A 26 0.79 2.65 -8.57
CA TYR A 26 1.09 3.28 -7.27
C TYR A 26 2.18 2.50 -6.50
N HIS A 27 2.21 1.17 -6.58
CA HIS A 27 3.25 0.38 -5.91
C HIS A 27 4.56 0.26 -6.72
N LEU A 28 4.48 0.29 -8.05
CA LEU A 28 5.67 0.22 -8.91
C LEU A 28 6.37 1.58 -9.09
N LEU A 29 5.59 2.67 -9.10
CA LEU A 29 6.03 4.04 -9.40
C LEU A 29 5.32 5.04 -8.46
N PRO A 30 5.49 4.92 -7.13
CA PRO A 30 4.75 5.74 -6.15
C PRO A 30 4.93 7.24 -6.36
N TYR A 31 6.10 7.70 -6.81
CA TYR A 31 6.36 9.12 -7.07
C TYR A 31 5.69 9.66 -8.34
N ARG A 32 5.41 8.82 -9.35
CA ARG A 32 4.75 9.26 -10.60
C ARG A 32 3.24 9.18 -10.52
N VAL A 33 2.73 8.26 -9.68
CA VAL A 33 1.30 8.00 -9.53
C VAL A 33 0.94 7.97 -8.05
N PRO A 34 1.19 9.06 -7.30
CA PRO A 34 1.03 9.09 -5.84
C PRO A 34 -0.40 8.83 -5.40
N GLY A 35 -1.40 9.26 -6.18
CA GLY A 35 -2.81 9.02 -5.91
C GLY A 35 -3.35 7.71 -6.50
N GLY A 36 -2.50 6.83 -7.03
CA GLY A 36 -2.97 5.59 -7.66
C GLY A 36 -3.60 4.59 -6.66
N PHE A 37 -3.32 4.72 -5.36
CA PHE A 37 -4.01 3.93 -4.32
C PHE A 37 -5.53 4.13 -4.35
N LEU A 38 -6.02 5.30 -4.79
CA LEU A 38 -7.44 5.62 -4.95
C LEU A 38 -8.15 4.72 -5.97
N GLY A 39 -7.40 3.95 -6.78
CA GLY A 39 -7.97 2.94 -7.67
C GLY A 39 -8.86 1.93 -6.93
N VAL A 40 -8.62 1.68 -5.63
CA VAL A 40 -9.50 0.82 -4.82
C VAL A 40 -10.90 1.40 -4.62
N ASP A 41 -11.06 2.73 -4.60
CA ASP A 41 -12.36 3.39 -4.46
C ASP A 41 -13.27 3.12 -5.67
N LEU A 42 -12.70 3.09 -6.88
CA LEU A 42 -13.43 2.63 -8.07
C LEU A 42 -13.95 1.20 -7.90
N PHE A 43 -13.14 0.29 -7.34
CA PHE A 43 -13.60 -1.06 -7.07
C PHE A 43 -14.72 -1.10 -6.02
N PHE A 44 -14.63 -0.29 -4.97
CA PHE A 44 -15.66 -0.16 -3.94
C PHE A 44 -17.00 0.27 -4.54
N ILE A 45 -17.00 1.37 -5.30
CA ILE A 45 -18.18 1.92 -5.96
C ILE A 45 -18.80 0.90 -6.93
N ILE A 46 -18.00 0.27 -7.79
CA ILE A 46 -18.50 -0.72 -8.76
C ILE A 46 -19.08 -1.95 -8.05
N SER A 47 -18.42 -2.39 -6.97
CA SER A 47 -18.81 -3.58 -6.22
C SER A 47 -20.14 -3.41 -5.50
N SER A 48 -20.37 -2.27 -4.84
CA SER A 48 -21.64 -1.98 -4.18
C SER A 48 -22.76 -1.66 -5.17
N TYR A 49 -22.47 -1.02 -6.30
CA TYR A 49 -23.46 -0.76 -7.34
C TYR A 49 -24.09 -2.08 -7.84
N LEU A 50 -23.23 -3.05 -8.20
CA LEU A 50 -23.69 -4.36 -8.68
C LEU A 50 -24.40 -5.18 -7.60
N LEU A 51 -23.94 -5.08 -6.34
CA LEU A 51 -24.60 -5.73 -5.21
C LEU A 51 -26.00 -5.14 -4.99
N THR A 52 -26.12 -3.81 -4.93
CA THR A 52 -27.37 -3.10 -4.67
C THR A 52 -28.40 -3.34 -5.78
N ILE A 53 -27.99 -3.37 -7.06
CA ILE A 53 -28.89 -3.77 -8.15
C ILE A 53 -29.43 -5.19 -7.94
N SER A 54 -28.58 -6.12 -7.51
CA SER A 54 -28.96 -7.52 -7.30
C SER A 54 -29.93 -7.64 -6.12
N LEU A 55 -29.67 -6.92 -5.02
CA LEU A 55 -30.52 -6.88 -3.83
C LEU A 55 -31.87 -6.22 -4.13
N LYS A 56 -31.89 -5.05 -4.77
CA LYS A 56 -33.12 -4.38 -5.20
C LYS A 56 -33.99 -5.28 -6.07
N ARG A 57 -33.38 -5.97 -7.04
CA ARG A 57 -34.08 -6.91 -7.90
C ARG A 57 -34.70 -8.07 -7.12
N SER A 58 -33.98 -8.61 -6.13
CA SER A 58 -34.46 -9.70 -5.30
C SER A 58 -35.58 -9.27 -4.36
N LEU A 59 -35.39 -8.17 -3.62
CA LEU A 59 -36.24 -7.79 -2.49
C LEU A 59 -37.44 -6.91 -2.89
N MET A 60 -37.26 -6.01 -3.85
CA MET A 60 -38.25 -4.96 -4.13
C MET A 60 -38.99 -5.17 -5.45
N ASN A 61 -38.39 -5.90 -6.40
CA ASN A 61 -38.96 -6.11 -7.74
C ASN A 61 -39.57 -7.51 -7.93
N GLY A 62 -39.96 -8.19 -6.84
CA GLY A 62 -40.58 -9.52 -6.88
C GLY A 62 -39.64 -10.65 -7.34
N GLY A 63 -38.33 -10.49 -7.16
CA GLY A 63 -37.34 -11.49 -7.59
C GLY A 63 -37.27 -12.71 -6.67
N HIS A 64 -36.93 -13.87 -7.23
CA HIS A 64 -36.83 -15.14 -6.48
C HIS A 64 -35.40 -15.50 -6.01
N ILE A 65 -34.43 -14.57 -6.11
CA ILE A 65 -33.03 -14.90 -5.81
C ILE A 65 -32.82 -14.86 -4.29
N GLY A 66 -32.71 -16.03 -3.65
CA GLY A 66 -32.40 -16.11 -2.22
C GLY A 66 -31.10 -15.36 -1.86
N LEU A 67 -31.15 -14.52 -0.81
CA LEU A 67 -30.01 -13.71 -0.34
C LEU A 67 -28.79 -14.58 -0.03
N MET A 68 -29.02 -15.74 0.59
CA MET A 68 -27.96 -16.71 0.88
C MET A 68 -27.26 -17.22 -0.39
N THR A 69 -27.99 -17.34 -1.50
CA THR A 69 -27.42 -17.72 -2.80
C THR A 69 -26.49 -16.63 -3.34
N LEU A 70 -26.85 -15.35 -3.19
CA LEU A 70 -25.99 -14.23 -3.59
C LEU A 70 -24.67 -14.22 -2.78
N ILE A 71 -24.77 -14.36 -1.46
CA ILE A 71 -23.61 -14.39 -0.57
C ILE A 71 -22.73 -15.59 -0.88
N LYS A 72 -23.29 -16.81 -0.99
CA LYS A 72 -22.53 -18.03 -1.30
C LYS A 72 -21.80 -17.93 -2.63
N HIS A 73 -22.44 -17.43 -3.68
CA HIS A 73 -21.80 -17.26 -4.99
C HIS A 73 -20.65 -16.24 -4.92
N ARG A 74 -20.83 -15.13 -4.21
CA ARG A 74 -19.78 -14.12 -4.05
C ARG A 74 -18.62 -14.63 -3.21
N ALA A 75 -18.91 -15.27 -2.07
CA ALA A 75 -17.93 -15.87 -1.19
C ALA A 75 -17.08 -16.91 -1.93
N LYS A 76 -17.71 -17.83 -2.67
CA LYS A 76 -16.98 -18.84 -3.47
C LYS A 76 -16.09 -18.21 -4.54
N ARG A 77 -16.58 -17.17 -5.21
CA ARG A 77 -15.82 -16.45 -6.24
C ARG A 77 -14.57 -15.77 -5.67
N LEU A 78 -14.66 -15.20 -4.47
CA LEU A 78 -13.54 -14.54 -3.81
C LEU A 78 -12.58 -15.55 -3.17
N PHE A 79 -13.11 -16.49 -2.40
CA PHE A 79 -12.31 -17.36 -1.54
C PHE A 79 -11.41 -18.34 -2.31
N GLN A 80 -11.90 -18.96 -3.39
CA GLN A 80 -11.11 -20.00 -4.08
C GLN A 80 -9.81 -19.47 -4.71
N PRO A 81 -9.82 -18.39 -5.53
CA PRO A 81 -8.57 -17.83 -6.07
C PRO A 81 -7.66 -17.28 -4.98
N LEU A 82 -8.24 -16.66 -3.94
CA LEU A 82 -7.51 -16.10 -2.81
C LEU A 82 -6.74 -17.17 -2.05
N MET A 83 -7.42 -18.25 -1.64
CA MET A 83 -6.83 -19.35 -0.90
C MET A 83 -5.66 -19.97 -1.68
N TRP A 84 -5.82 -20.22 -2.98
CA TRP A 84 -4.74 -20.79 -3.80
C TRP A 84 -3.57 -19.84 -4.01
N MET A 85 -3.84 -18.54 -4.18
CA MET A 85 -2.79 -17.54 -4.22
C MET A 85 -1.99 -17.56 -2.91
N ILE A 86 -2.67 -17.54 -1.75
CA ILE A 86 -2.02 -17.60 -0.44
C ILE A 86 -1.17 -18.87 -0.32
N LEU A 87 -1.70 -20.05 -0.64
CA LEU A 87 -0.96 -21.30 -0.59
C LEU A 87 0.28 -21.29 -1.49
N LEU A 88 0.17 -20.77 -2.72
CA LEU A 88 1.29 -20.67 -3.65
C LEU A 88 2.37 -19.70 -3.14
N VAL A 89 1.96 -18.57 -2.56
CA VAL A 89 2.88 -17.58 -2.01
C VAL A 89 3.60 -18.12 -0.78
N ILE A 90 2.88 -18.77 0.16
CA ILE A 90 3.52 -19.41 1.33
C ILE A 90 4.48 -20.51 0.88
N ALA A 91 4.08 -21.36 -0.08
CA ALA A 91 4.96 -22.39 -0.61
C ALA A 91 6.21 -21.78 -1.26
N PHE A 92 6.07 -20.68 -2.03
CA PHE A 92 7.21 -19.98 -2.60
C PHE A 92 8.15 -19.44 -1.50
N MET A 93 7.61 -18.75 -0.50
CA MET A 93 8.40 -18.21 0.60
C MET A 93 9.11 -19.34 1.36
N PHE A 94 8.43 -20.45 1.64
CA PHE A 94 9.02 -21.61 2.31
C PHE A 94 10.26 -22.16 1.59
N TRP A 95 10.23 -22.25 0.26
CA TRP A 95 11.33 -22.80 -0.52
C TRP A 95 12.43 -21.79 -0.88
N PHE A 96 12.10 -20.51 -1.02
CA PHE A 96 13.01 -19.53 -1.63
C PHE A 96 13.31 -18.30 -0.77
N GLN A 97 12.42 -17.92 0.15
CA GLN A 97 12.52 -16.70 0.97
C GLN A 97 11.91 -16.93 2.37
N PRO A 98 12.43 -17.88 3.17
CA PRO A 98 11.81 -18.29 4.42
C PRO A 98 11.74 -17.17 5.46
N ASP A 99 12.63 -16.18 5.41
CA ASP A 99 12.64 -15.04 6.33
C ASP A 99 11.35 -14.21 6.26
N LEU A 100 10.71 -14.14 5.09
CA LEU A 100 9.44 -13.44 4.92
C LEU A 100 8.25 -14.20 5.54
N LEU A 101 8.42 -15.48 5.90
CA LEU A 101 7.38 -16.23 6.63
C LEU A 101 7.30 -15.79 8.09
N ASN A 102 8.36 -15.18 8.63
CA ASN A 102 8.37 -14.65 9.99
C ASN A 102 7.19 -13.68 10.16
N ASP A 103 6.40 -13.88 11.22
CA ASP A 103 5.18 -13.10 11.55
C ASP A 103 4.05 -13.09 10.52
N SER A 104 4.17 -13.84 9.43
CA SER A 104 3.13 -13.89 8.40
C SER A 104 1.87 -14.62 8.86
N ARG A 105 1.93 -15.45 9.92
CA ARG A 105 0.82 -16.30 10.38
C ARG A 105 -0.45 -15.52 10.64
N ALA A 106 -0.36 -14.43 11.40
CA ALA A 106 -1.53 -13.65 11.78
C ALA A 106 -2.10 -12.86 10.57
N SER A 107 -1.24 -12.42 9.66
CA SER A 107 -1.65 -11.82 8.38
C SER A 107 -2.37 -12.83 7.48
N ILE A 108 -1.86 -14.08 7.38
CA ILE A 108 -2.47 -15.18 6.62
C ILE A 108 -3.84 -15.54 7.19
N VAL A 109 -3.92 -15.78 8.51
CA VAL A 109 -5.17 -16.16 9.17
C VAL A 109 -6.20 -15.05 9.04
N SER A 110 -5.83 -13.80 9.34
CA SER A 110 -6.74 -12.65 9.22
C SER A 110 -7.21 -12.43 7.78
N SER A 111 -6.38 -12.74 6.78
CA SER A 111 -6.77 -12.68 5.37
C SER A 111 -7.79 -13.75 4.98
N LEU A 112 -7.62 -14.98 5.48
CA LEU A 112 -8.57 -16.08 5.23
C LEU A 112 -9.90 -15.88 5.97
N THR A 113 -9.90 -15.21 7.12
CA THR A 113 -11.10 -14.86 7.88
C THR A 113 -11.74 -13.55 7.43
N PHE A 114 -11.18 -12.87 6.44
CA PHE A 114 -11.62 -11.55 5.97
C PHE A 114 -11.65 -10.48 7.07
N THR A 115 -10.68 -10.52 7.99
CA THR A 115 -10.50 -9.55 9.09
C THR A 115 -9.13 -8.85 9.04
N ASN A 116 -8.39 -8.98 7.93
CA ASN A 116 -7.03 -8.48 7.79
C ASN A 116 -6.90 -6.97 7.99
N ASN A 117 -7.89 -6.19 7.56
CA ASN A 117 -7.89 -4.74 7.77
C ASN A 117 -7.92 -4.37 9.27
N TRP A 118 -8.74 -5.05 10.09
CA TRP A 118 -8.80 -4.80 11.53
C TRP A 118 -7.59 -5.34 12.28
N TRP A 119 -7.07 -6.49 11.83
CA TRP A 119 -5.81 -7.02 12.37
C TRP A 119 -4.66 -6.02 12.15
N GLN A 120 -4.54 -5.42 10.95
CA GLN A 120 -3.52 -4.40 10.69
C GLN A 120 -3.73 -3.14 11.56
N ILE A 121 -4.98 -2.68 11.74
CA ILE A 121 -5.29 -1.55 12.64
C ILE A 121 -4.82 -1.82 14.07
N VAL A 122 -5.10 -3.02 14.60
CA VAL A 122 -4.80 -3.35 16.00
C VAL A 122 -3.29 -3.54 16.24
N ASN A 123 -2.55 -4.07 15.27
CA ASN A 123 -1.10 -4.30 15.44
C ASN A 123 -0.25 -3.06 15.15
N GLY A 124 -0.86 -1.97 14.66
CA GLY A 124 -0.10 -0.78 14.27
C GLY A 124 0.82 -1.03 13.07
N ASP A 125 0.53 -2.07 12.28
CA ASP A 125 1.23 -2.33 11.03
C ASP A 125 0.80 -1.25 10.04
N SER A 126 1.56 -0.15 10.01
CA SER A 126 1.27 0.92 9.07
C SER A 126 1.43 0.37 7.66
N TYR A 127 0.36 0.49 6.87
CA TYR A 127 0.36 0.12 5.45
C TYR A 127 1.56 0.74 4.72
N PHE A 128 2.00 1.91 5.19
CA PHE A 128 3.03 2.75 4.59
C PHE A 128 4.43 2.58 5.23
N GLN A 129 4.59 1.90 6.38
CA GLN A 129 5.89 1.72 7.07
C GLN A 129 6.56 0.36 6.83
N GLN A 130 6.42 -0.24 5.64
CA GLN A 130 6.91 -1.61 5.36
C GLN A 130 8.37 -1.68 4.85
N ALA A 131 9.25 -0.79 5.34
CA ALA A 131 10.65 -0.78 4.91
C ALA A 131 11.40 -2.05 5.37
N LEU A 132 11.17 -2.49 6.61
CA LEU A 132 11.97 -3.51 7.33
C LEU A 132 11.44 -4.95 7.28
N SER A 133 10.12 -5.15 7.17
CA SER A 133 9.51 -6.48 7.15
C SER A 133 8.23 -6.43 6.33
N PRO A 134 8.35 -6.52 4.98
CA PRO A 134 7.20 -6.32 4.13
C PRO A 134 6.22 -7.50 4.29
N ASN A 135 5.00 -7.17 4.69
CA ASN A 135 3.94 -8.15 4.83
C ASN A 135 3.35 -8.44 3.46
N VAL A 136 3.76 -9.56 2.85
CA VAL A 136 3.38 -10.02 1.49
C VAL A 136 1.85 -10.11 1.28
N PHE A 137 1.08 -10.15 2.37
CA PHE A 137 -0.38 -10.26 2.36
C PHE A 137 -1.10 -8.97 2.79
N SER A 138 -0.40 -7.86 3.00
CA SER A 138 -0.99 -6.63 3.52
C SER A 138 -2.10 -6.09 2.63
N HIS A 139 -2.01 -6.19 1.30
CA HIS A 139 -3.04 -5.76 0.35
C HIS A 139 -4.40 -6.48 0.52
N LEU A 140 -4.45 -7.60 1.23
CA LEU A 140 -5.69 -8.37 1.43
C LEU A 140 -6.69 -7.68 2.37
N TRP A 141 -6.32 -6.55 2.99
CA TRP A 141 -7.24 -5.64 3.70
C TRP A 141 -8.44 -5.26 2.82
N PHE A 142 -8.21 -4.98 1.54
CA PHE A 142 -9.25 -4.57 0.59
C PHE A 142 -10.30 -5.68 0.39
N ILE A 143 -9.85 -6.93 0.27
CA ILE A 143 -10.73 -8.08 0.06
C ILE A 143 -11.53 -8.34 1.35
N SER A 144 -10.91 -8.13 2.50
CA SER A 144 -11.57 -8.20 3.81
C SER A 144 -12.72 -7.20 3.89
N ILE A 145 -12.47 -5.93 3.59
CA ILE A 145 -13.52 -4.89 3.56
C ILE A 145 -14.59 -5.22 2.51
N LEU A 146 -14.21 -5.71 1.33
CA LEU A 146 -15.16 -6.11 0.30
C LEU A 146 -16.11 -7.20 0.77
N PHE A 147 -15.62 -8.21 1.49
CA PHE A 147 -16.44 -9.26 2.05
C PHE A 147 -17.31 -8.76 3.20
N GLN A 148 -16.73 -7.99 4.15
CA GLN A 148 -17.46 -7.39 5.27
C GLN A 148 -18.60 -6.50 4.79
N PHE A 149 -18.34 -5.58 3.84
CA PHE A 149 -19.37 -4.72 3.25
C PHE A 149 -20.43 -5.54 2.53
N THR A 150 -20.07 -6.64 1.85
CA THR A 150 -21.07 -7.53 1.24
C THR A 150 -22.08 -8.03 2.26
N LEU A 151 -21.58 -8.56 3.38
CA LEU A 151 -22.41 -9.12 4.43
C LEU A 151 -23.25 -8.04 5.11
N ALA A 152 -22.60 -6.98 5.59
CA ALA A 152 -23.24 -5.87 6.26
C ALA A 152 -24.30 -5.19 5.37
N TRP A 153 -23.96 -4.87 4.13
CA TRP A 153 -24.89 -4.22 3.20
C TRP A 153 -26.05 -5.10 2.79
N THR A 154 -25.85 -6.42 2.66
CA THR A 154 -26.96 -7.34 2.40
C THR A 154 -27.96 -7.31 3.56
N ILE A 155 -27.48 -7.32 4.80
CA ILE A 155 -28.34 -7.26 5.99
C ILE A 155 -29.04 -5.90 6.08
N ILE A 156 -28.27 -4.80 6.02
CA ILE A 156 -28.79 -3.43 6.13
C ILE A 156 -29.81 -3.15 5.03
N PHE A 157 -29.48 -3.41 3.77
CA PHE A 157 -30.39 -3.16 2.66
C PHE A 157 -31.65 -4.04 2.75
N THR A 158 -31.52 -5.29 3.22
CA THR A 158 -32.68 -6.15 3.46
C THR A 158 -33.59 -5.53 4.52
N LEU A 159 -33.04 -5.09 5.66
CA LEU A 159 -33.81 -4.42 6.70
C LEU A 159 -34.49 -3.16 6.18
N LEU A 160 -33.75 -2.29 5.47
CA LEU A 160 -34.31 -1.07 4.88
C LEU A 160 -35.44 -1.37 3.89
N ALA A 161 -35.30 -2.40 3.06
CA ALA A 161 -36.32 -2.80 2.09
C ALA A 161 -37.58 -3.40 2.75
N HIS A 162 -37.48 -3.96 3.95
CA HIS A 162 -38.63 -4.45 4.72
C HIS A 162 -39.29 -3.35 5.56
N LEU A 163 -38.52 -2.37 6.04
CA LEU A 163 -39.02 -1.26 6.87
C LEU A 163 -39.66 -0.14 6.04
N PHE A 164 -39.22 0.04 4.78
CA PHE A 164 -39.63 1.16 3.95
C PHE A 164 -40.09 0.70 2.56
N ASP A 165 -41.37 0.92 2.26
CA ASP A 165 -41.91 0.69 0.92
C ASP A 165 -41.43 1.72 -0.11
N ARG A 166 -41.05 2.92 0.37
CA ARG A 166 -40.64 4.04 -0.48
C ARG A 166 -39.12 4.05 -0.67
N GLU A 167 -38.70 3.81 -1.91
CA GLU A 167 -37.28 3.88 -2.33
C GLU A 167 -36.60 5.21 -1.93
N VAL A 168 -37.34 6.32 -1.92
CA VAL A 168 -36.84 7.64 -1.52
C VAL A 168 -36.36 7.67 -0.06
N LEU A 169 -36.99 6.91 0.84
CA LEU A 169 -36.55 6.85 2.25
C LEU A 169 -35.24 6.09 2.39
N ILE A 170 -35.10 4.97 1.67
CA ILE A 170 -33.85 4.19 1.59
C ILE A 170 -32.70 5.07 1.07
N LEU A 171 -32.97 5.85 0.01
CA LEU A 171 -32.02 6.81 -0.56
C LEU A 171 -31.57 7.87 0.46
N ARG A 172 -32.49 8.46 1.23
CA ARG A 172 -32.15 9.46 2.27
C ARG A 172 -31.26 8.85 3.35
N ILE A 173 -31.56 7.62 3.79
CA ILE A 173 -30.74 6.92 4.79
C ILE A 173 -29.34 6.63 4.23
N ILE A 174 -29.22 6.23 2.95
CA ILE A 174 -27.92 6.07 2.29
C ILE A 174 -27.12 7.37 2.30
N VAL A 175 -27.75 8.51 1.99
CA VAL A 175 -27.08 9.82 2.05
C VAL A 175 -26.59 10.13 3.46
N VAL A 176 -27.41 9.89 4.49
CA VAL A 176 -26.98 10.06 5.89
C VAL A 176 -25.78 9.17 6.23
N MET A 177 -25.79 7.89 5.80
CA MET A 177 -24.66 6.99 6.04
C MET A 177 -23.39 7.41 5.28
N ILE A 178 -23.50 7.96 4.07
CA ILE A 178 -22.36 8.51 3.31
C ILE A 178 -21.72 9.66 4.10
N VAL A 179 -22.55 10.61 4.56
CA VAL A 179 -22.09 11.77 5.33
C VAL A 179 -21.49 11.32 6.67
N ALA A 180 -22.12 10.39 7.37
CA ALA A 180 -21.60 9.84 8.63
C ALA A 180 -20.24 9.16 8.46
N SER A 181 -20.06 8.35 7.41
CA SER A 181 -18.78 7.71 7.09
C SER A 181 -17.69 8.72 6.73
N PHE A 182 -18.03 9.76 5.97
CA PHE A 182 -17.11 10.87 5.67
C PHE A 182 -16.69 11.63 6.93
N ILE A 183 -17.65 12.00 7.79
CA ILE A 183 -17.38 12.69 9.06
C ILE A 183 -16.53 11.81 9.98
N ALA A 184 -16.78 10.50 10.04
CA ALA A 184 -15.96 9.57 10.79
C ALA A 184 -14.51 9.58 10.31
N MET A 185 -14.26 9.54 9.00
CA MET A 185 -12.89 9.65 8.46
C MET A 185 -12.26 11.00 8.80
N TYR A 186 -13.00 12.10 8.64
CA TYR A 186 -12.50 13.45 8.90
C TYR A 186 -12.11 13.67 10.36
N THR A 187 -12.91 13.15 11.29
CA THR A 187 -12.76 13.38 12.74
C THR A 187 -11.78 12.42 13.40
N LEU A 188 -11.70 11.17 12.94
CA LEU A 188 -10.76 10.17 13.45
C LEU A 188 -9.35 10.34 12.88
N TYR A 189 -9.17 11.16 11.84
CA TYR A 189 -7.86 11.43 11.28
C TYR A 189 -7.20 12.62 11.98
N HIS A 190 -6.05 12.37 12.59
CA HIS A 190 -5.21 13.39 13.20
C HIS A 190 -3.99 13.67 12.31
N PRO A 191 -3.84 14.90 11.79
CA PRO A 191 -2.65 15.28 11.02
C PRO A 191 -1.37 15.06 11.83
N GLY A 192 -0.33 14.53 11.21
CA GLY A 192 0.92 14.17 11.89
C GLY A 192 0.93 12.75 12.49
N GLU A 193 -0.22 12.08 12.57
CA GLU A 193 -0.32 10.70 13.06
C GLU A 193 -0.45 9.68 11.92
N ASP A 194 -0.27 8.40 12.26
CA ASP A 194 -0.39 7.30 11.33
C ASP A 194 -1.85 7.13 10.83
N PRO A 195 -2.10 7.11 9.51
CA PRO A 195 -3.46 7.07 8.96
C PRO A 195 -4.10 5.67 8.94
N THR A 196 -3.47 4.63 9.47
CA THR A 196 -3.90 3.23 9.31
C THR A 196 -5.34 3.00 9.76
N ARG A 197 -5.74 3.59 10.91
CA ARG A 197 -7.11 3.45 11.43
C ARG A 197 -8.16 3.96 10.47
N VAL A 198 -7.94 5.12 9.85
CA VAL A 198 -8.91 5.74 8.94
C VAL A 198 -8.83 5.18 7.52
N TYR A 199 -7.67 4.66 7.11
CA TYR A 199 -7.47 4.06 5.79
C TYR A 199 -8.05 2.64 5.71
N TYR A 200 -7.87 1.82 6.76
CA TYR A 200 -8.36 0.44 6.82
C TYR A 200 -9.73 0.29 7.50
N GLY A 201 -10.26 1.35 8.08
CA GLY A 201 -11.57 1.35 8.73
C GLY A 201 -12.69 1.03 7.73
N THR A 202 -13.44 -0.03 7.98
CA THR A 202 -14.62 -0.37 7.17
C THR A 202 -15.68 0.73 7.28
N ASP A 203 -15.75 1.38 8.43
CA ASP A 203 -16.63 2.51 8.76
C ASP A 203 -16.23 3.80 8.04
N THR A 204 -14.95 4.15 8.04
CA THR A 204 -14.43 5.36 7.38
C THR A 204 -14.42 5.24 5.86
N ARG A 205 -14.18 4.02 5.32
CA ARG A 205 -14.17 3.75 3.87
C ARG A 205 -15.56 3.42 3.31
N ALA A 206 -16.59 3.29 4.15
CA ALA A 206 -17.94 2.95 3.70
C ALA A 206 -18.52 3.97 2.71
N CYS A 207 -18.11 5.25 2.77
CA CYS A 207 -18.58 6.31 1.90
C CYS A 207 -18.46 5.95 0.40
N SER A 208 -17.32 5.42 -0.05
CA SER A 208 -17.10 5.00 -1.44
C SER A 208 -18.02 3.86 -1.86
N TYR A 209 -18.26 2.87 -0.98
CA TYR A 209 -19.24 1.83 -1.27
C TYR A 209 -20.67 2.37 -1.29
N LEU A 210 -21.02 3.23 -0.35
CA LEU A 210 -22.37 3.79 -0.26
C LEU A 210 -22.68 4.70 -1.45
N LEU A 211 -21.70 5.40 -2.02
CA LEU A 211 -21.85 6.13 -3.29
C LEU A 211 -22.23 5.21 -4.46
N GLY A 212 -21.63 4.03 -4.56
CA GLY A 212 -22.04 3.03 -5.56
C GLY A 212 -23.45 2.49 -5.31
N SER A 213 -23.84 2.32 -4.04
CA SER A 213 -25.21 1.91 -3.66
C SER A 213 -26.24 2.99 -3.98
N PHE A 214 -25.90 4.25 -3.72
CA PHE A 214 -26.69 5.42 -4.09
C PHE A 214 -26.89 5.48 -5.60
N LEU A 215 -25.81 5.36 -6.37
CA LEU A 215 -25.85 5.37 -7.83
C LEU A 215 -26.72 4.23 -8.39
N ALA A 216 -26.73 3.06 -7.77
CA ALA A 216 -27.56 1.93 -8.19
C ALA A 216 -29.07 2.18 -8.07
N LEU A 217 -29.49 3.00 -7.11
CA LEU A 217 -30.89 3.36 -6.91
C LEU A 217 -31.30 4.54 -7.80
N VAL A 218 -30.46 5.57 -7.92
CA VAL A 218 -30.74 6.78 -8.71
C VAL A 218 -30.58 6.55 -10.22
N TRP A 219 -29.56 5.80 -10.63
CA TRP A 219 -29.18 5.60 -12.03
C TRP A 219 -29.01 4.11 -12.39
N PRO A 220 -30.06 3.29 -12.25
CA PRO A 220 -29.98 1.84 -12.48
C PRO A 220 -29.80 1.51 -13.96
N ILE A 221 -28.85 0.63 -14.26
CA ILE A 221 -28.45 0.27 -15.63
C ILE A 221 -29.61 -0.25 -16.50
N ASN A 222 -30.62 -0.86 -15.88
CA ASN A 222 -31.78 -1.42 -16.59
C ASN A 222 -32.81 -0.36 -17.00
N ARG A 223 -32.71 0.89 -16.49
CA ARG A 223 -33.61 2.01 -16.83
C ARG A 223 -32.93 3.06 -17.72
N LEU A 224 -31.70 2.82 -18.16
CA LEU A 224 -31.00 3.78 -19.02
C LEU A 224 -31.65 3.83 -20.41
N ASN A 225 -32.07 5.03 -20.80
CA ASN A 225 -32.59 5.27 -22.14
C ASN A 225 -31.52 4.96 -23.17
N LYS A 226 -31.84 4.03 -24.08
CA LYS A 226 -30.95 3.67 -25.19
C LYS A 226 -30.82 4.79 -26.22
N THR A 227 -31.73 5.75 -26.21
CA THR A 227 -31.76 6.89 -27.12
C THR A 227 -31.87 8.18 -26.32
N ILE A 228 -30.78 8.92 -26.23
CA ILE A 228 -30.73 10.30 -25.70
C ILE A 228 -30.48 11.26 -26.86
N SER A 229 -30.82 12.54 -26.71
CA SER A 229 -30.55 13.52 -27.77
C SER A 229 -29.05 13.80 -27.91
N ASN A 230 -28.62 14.28 -29.09
CA ASN A 230 -27.21 14.65 -29.30
C ASN A 230 -26.73 15.70 -28.28
N ARG A 231 -27.58 16.67 -27.90
CA ARG A 231 -27.26 17.67 -26.87
C ARG A 231 -27.04 17.03 -25.50
N GLN A 232 -27.89 16.05 -25.12
CA GLN A 232 -27.72 15.30 -23.87
C GLN A 232 -26.45 14.45 -23.88
N SER A 233 -26.13 13.81 -25.02
CA SER A 233 -24.89 13.04 -25.15
C SER A 233 -23.66 13.93 -25.00
N LEU A 234 -23.62 15.08 -25.69
CA LEU A 234 -22.53 16.05 -25.60
C LEU A 234 -22.36 16.58 -24.17
N PHE A 235 -23.46 16.89 -23.48
CA PHE A 235 -23.41 17.30 -22.08
C PHE A 235 -22.82 16.21 -21.18
N LEU A 236 -23.27 14.95 -21.32
CA LEU A 236 -22.72 13.83 -20.57
C LEU A 236 -21.24 13.59 -20.89
N ASP A 237 -20.84 13.75 -22.15
CA ASP A 237 -19.45 13.62 -22.57
C ASP A 237 -18.56 14.70 -21.95
N PHE A 238 -19.04 15.95 -21.90
CA PHE A 238 -18.38 17.05 -21.19
C PHE A 238 -18.27 16.76 -19.68
N CYS A 239 -19.36 16.33 -19.03
CA CYS A 239 -19.31 15.93 -17.62
C CYS A 239 -18.30 14.81 -17.39
N GLY A 240 -18.26 13.79 -18.24
CA GLY A 240 -17.29 12.70 -18.13
C GLY A 240 -15.85 13.17 -18.32
N LEU A 241 -15.62 14.20 -19.14
CA LEU A 241 -14.30 14.83 -19.28
C LEU A 241 -13.91 15.54 -17.97
N CYS A 242 -14.79 16.36 -17.40
CA CYS A 242 -14.55 17.02 -16.12
C CYS A 242 -14.24 16.00 -15.01
N PHE A 243 -15.03 14.93 -14.90
CA PHE A 243 -14.78 13.89 -13.90
C PHE A 243 -13.46 13.14 -14.14
N SER A 244 -13.12 12.83 -15.40
CA SER A 244 -11.86 12.17 -15.73
C SER A 244 -10.64 13.06 -15.46
N LEU A 245 -10.73 14.35 -15.76
CA LEU A 245 -9.68 15.33 -15.45
C LEU A 245 -9.52 15.52 -13.94
N SER A 246 -10.63 15.60 -13.20
CA SER A 246 -10.61 15.65 -11.73
C SER A 246 -9.94 14.40 -11.14
N MET A 247 -10.32 13.20 -11.62
CA MET A 247 -9.67 11.95 -11.19
C MET A 247 -8.19 11.95 -11.53
N LEU A 248 -7.80 12.36 -12.73
CA LEU A 248 -6.40 12.44 -13.15
C LEU A 248 -5.60 13.40 -12.26
N TRP A 249 -6.18 14.56 -11.92
CA TRP A 249 -5.57 15.51 -11.01
C TRP A 249 -5.27 14.85 -9.66
N PHE A 250 -6.27 14.23 -9.01
CA PHE A 250 -6.06 13.52 -7.75
C PHE A 250 -5.02 12.39 -7.86
N VAL A 251 -5.03 11.62 -8.96
CA VAL A 251 -4.05 10.54 -9.18
C VAL A 251 -2.61 11.08 -9.26
N LEU A 252 -2.42 12.28 -9.80
CA LEU A 252 -1.10 12.89 -9.99
C LEU A 252 -0.63 13.72 -8.79
N THR A 253 -1.55 14.25 -7.97
CA THR A 253 -1.21 15.21 -6.91
C THR A 253 -1.47 14.70 -5.50
N LEU A 254 -2.45 13.83 -5.29
CA LEU A 254 -2.88 13.43 -3.95
C LEU A 254 -1.95 12.34 -3.39
N GLN A 255 -1.13 12.71 -2.41
CA GLN A 255 -0.26 11.76 -1.73
C GLN A 255 -0.96 11.12 -0.53
N ASP A 256 -0.63 9.87 -0.25
CA ASP A 256 -1.19 9.06 0.83
C ASP A 256 -0.82 9.53 2.25
N ASN A 257 0.15 10.43 2.37
CA ASN A 257 0.62 11.01 3.63
C ASN A 257 0.10 12.44 3.89
N GLN A 258 -0.69 13.01 2.98
CA GLN A 258 -1.19 14.38 3.10
C GLN A 258 -2.47 14.46 3.94
N PRO A 259 -2.61 15.46 4.83
CA PRO A 259 -3.83 15.64 5.60
C PRO A 259 -5.09 15.78 4.74
N PHE A 260 -4.98 16.47 3.59
CA PHE A 260 -6.10 16.66 2.67
C PHE A 260 -6.66 15.32 2.16
N THR A 261 -5.84 14.28 2.03
CA THR A 261 -6.26 12.94 1.57
C THR A 261 -7.39 12.37 2.43
N TYR A 262 -7.23 12.45 3.75
CA TYR A 262 -8.18 11.90 4.71
C TYR A 262 -9.25 12.91 5.14
N LYS A 263 -8.98 14.22 4.99
CA LYS A 263 -9.95 15.30 5.28
C LYS A 263 -10.86 15.69 4.12
N GLY A 264 -10.81 14.99 2.98
CA GLY A 264 -11.68 15.30 1.83
C GLY A 264 -11.26 14.68 0.51
N GLY A 265 -9.96 14.53 0.27
CA GLY A 265 -9.39 14.11 -1.01
C GLY A 265 -9.95 12.77 -1.50
N ILE A 266 -9.96 11.75 -0.64
CA ILE A 266 -10.57 10.45 -0.91
C ILE A 266 -12.04 10.59 -1.31
N PHE A 267 -12.81 11.37 -0.56
CA PHE A 267 -14.25 11.52 -0.77
C PHE A 267 -14.54 12.25 -2.09
N LEU A 268 -13.80 13.33 -2.38
CA LEU A 268 -13.91 14.07 -3.64
C LEU A 268 -13.51 13.21 -4.84
N PHE A 269 -12.44 12.41 -4.72
CA PHE A 269 -12.10 11.42 -5.74
C PHE A 269 -13.24 10.42 -5.95
N ALA A 270 -13.82 9.88 -4.87
CA ALA A 270 -14.92 8.93 -4.95
C ALA A 270 -16.17 9.54 -5.61
N LEU A 271 -16.46 10.83 -5.41
CA LEU A 271 -17.51 11.56 -6.12
C LEU A 271 -17.21 11.66 -7.62
N SER A 272 -15.99 12.06 -7.99
CA SER A 272 -15.57 12.12 -9.40
C SER A 272 -15.62 10.75 -10.08
N ALA A 273 -15.17 9.70 -9.40
CA ALA A 273 -15.26 8.32 -9.85
C ALA A 273 -16.71 7.85 -10.03
N THR A 274 -17.61 8.22 -9.11
CA THR A 274 -19.05 7.92 -9.21
C THR A 274 -19.68 8.65 -10.39
N GLY A 275 -19.30 9.91 -10.63
CA GLY A 275 -19.74 10.71 -11.78
C GLY A 275 -19.29 10.11 -13.11
N LEU A 276 -18.01 9.76 -13.24
CA LEU A 276 -17.48 9.07 -14.42
C LEU A 276 -18.18 7.72 -14.64
N PHE A 277 -18.45 6.98 -13.57
CA PHE A 277 -19.20 5.73 -13.65
C PHE A 277 -20.61 5.97 -14.21
N ALA A 278 -21.35 6.94 -13.68
CA ALA A 278 -22.70 7.29 -14.17
C ALA A 278 -22.73 7.63 -15.67
N VAL A 279 -21.72 8.38 -16.15
CA VAL A 279 -21.58 8.74 -17.57
C VAL A 279 -21.22 7.51 -18.42
N SER A 280 -20.29 6.68 -17.94
CA SER A 280 -19.75 5.54 -18.69
C SER A 280 -20.74 4.39 -18.90
N VAL A 281 -21.79 4.28 -18.08
CA VAL A 281 -22.82 3.23 -18.27
C VAL A 281 -23.83 3.59 -19.36
N ASN A 282 -23.91 4.85 -19.78
CA ASN A 282 -24.82 5.28 -20.84
C ASN A 282 -24.24 4.91 -22.22
N PRO A 283 -24.93 4.09 -23.04
CA PRO A 283 -24.38 3.57 -24.30
C PRO A 283 -24.05 4.62 -25.36
N ASN A 284 -24.60 5.83 -25.24
CA ASN A 284 -24.44 6.88 -26.25
C ASN A 284 -23.17 7.73 -26.07
N THR A 285 -22.56 7.69 -24.87
CA THR A 285 -21.41 8.55 -24.52
C THR A 285 -20.09 8.05 -25.13
N LEU A 286 -19.17 8.96 -25.40
CA LEU A 286 -17.78 8.68 -25.76
C LEU A 286 -17.11 7.79 -24.71
N TRP A 287 -17.34 8.08 -23.42
CA TRP A 287 -16.78 7.34 -22.29
C TRP A 287 -17.19 5.87 -22.30
N ASN A 288 -18.44 5.56 -22.64
CA ASN A 288 -18.87 4.18 -22.82
C ASN A 288 -18.09 3.48 -23.94
N ARG A 289 -17.91 4.15 -25.09
CA ARG A 289 -17.20 3.58 -26.25
C ARG A 289 -15.74 3.33 -25.94
N LEU A 290 -15.04 4.31 -25.36
CA LEU A 290 -13.64 4.21 -24.96
C LEU A 290 -13.44 3.08 -23.95
N LEU A 291 -14.22 3.06 -22.87
CA LEU A 291 -14.11 2.03 -21.82
C LEU A 291 -14.58 0.64 -22.27
N SER A 292 -15.28 0.55 -23.39
CA SER A 292 -15.72 -0.72 -23.99
C SER A 292 -14.74 -1.28 -25.03
N LEU A 293 -13.60 -0.62 -25.27
CA LEU A 293 -12.55 -1.13 -26.16
C LEU A 293 -12.08 -2.52 -25.68
N LYS A 294 -11.91 -3.45 -26.63
CA LYS A 294 -11.61 -4.86 -26.32
C LYS A 294 -10.38 -5.04 -25.41
N PRO A 295 -9.24 -4.35 -25.62
CA PRO A 295 -8.08 -4.49 -24.74
C PRO A 295 -8.38 -4.07 -23.30
N ILE A 296 -9.05 -2.92 -23.13
CA ILE A 296 -9.41 -2.36 -21.82
C ILE A 296 -10.35 -3.31 -21.08
N VAL A 297 -11.41 -3.76 -21.74
CA VAL A 297 -12.36 -4.73 -21.19
C VAL A 297 -11.68 -6.06 -20.85
N SER A 298 -10.70 -6.49 -21.65
CA SER A 298 -9.95 -7.72 -21.41
C SER A 298 -9.19 -7.66 -20.08
N ILE A 299 -8.49 -6.55 -19.81
CA ILE A 299 -7.79 -6.32 -18.55
C ILE A 299 -8.80 -6.22 -17.40
N GLY A 300 -9.86 -5.43 -17.58
CA GLY A 300 -10.92 -5.22 -16.60
C GLY A 300 -11.60 -6.51 -16.11
N LYS A 301 -11.83 -7.46 -17.02
CA LYS A 301 -12.38 -8.79 -16.71
C LYS A 301 -11.52 -9.61 -15.74
N ARG A 302 -10.21 -9.35 -15.72
CA ARG A 302 -9.19 -10.04 -14.94
C ARG A 302 -8.76 -9.26 -13.70
N SER A 303 -9.31 -8.08 -13.49
CA SER A 303 -8.95 -7.16 -12.39
C SER A 303 -8.85 -7.85 -11.03
N TYR A 304 -9.76 -8.75 -10.68
CA TYR A 304 -9.68 -9.51 -9.42
C TYR A 304 -8.45 -10.41 -9.36
N SER A 305 -8.19 -11.17 -10.43
CA SER A 305 -7.02 -12.04 -10.53
C SER A 305 -5.71 -11.24 -10.53
N TYR A 306 -5.66 -10.09 -11.20
CA TYR A 306 -4.51 -9.19 -11.11
C TYR A 306 -4.36 -8.61 -9.70
N TYR A 307 -5.46 -8.26 -9.04
CA TYR A 307 -5.45 -7.67 -7.71
C TYR A 307 -4.84 -8.60 -6.65
N ILE A 308 -5.20 -9.89 -6.66
CA ILE A 308 -4.64 -10.81 -5.65
C ILE A 308 -3.13 -11.07 -5.86
N TRP A 309 -2.63 -10.95 -7.09
CA TRP A 309 -1.26 -11.27 -7.45
C TRP A 309 -0.31 -10.08 -7.49
N TYR A 310 -0.77 -8.84 -7.69
CA TYR A 310 0.15 -7.72 -7.89
C TYR A 310 1.09 -7.50 -6.71
N TYR A 311 0.54 -7.48 -5.50
CA TYR A 311 1.33 -7.12 -4.32
C TYR A 311 2.34 -8.20 -3.95
N PRO A 312 2.00 -9.50 -3.88
CA PRO A 312 2.99 -10.54 -3.61
C PRO A 312 4.11 -10.54 -4.64
N ILE A 313 3.80 -10.35 -5.93
CA ILE A 313 4.80 -10.30 -6.98
C ILE A 313 5.75 -9.12 -6.77
N ILE A 314 5.21 -7.92 -6.52
CA ILE A 314 6.02 -6.72 -6.27
C ILE A 314 6.91 -6.93 -5.04
N THR A 315 6.33 -7.36 -3.92
CA THR A 315 7.04 -7.52 -2.65
C THR A 315 8.13 -8.59 -2.72
N LEU A 316 7.83 -9.80 -3.21
CA LEU A 316 8.79 -10.90 -3.31
C LEU A 316 9.92 -10.59 -4.30
N TYR A 317 9.60 -9.88 -5.39
CA TYR A 317 10.58 -9.47 -6.40
C TYR A 317 11.53 -8.40 -5.85
N GLN A 318 10.98 -7.36 -5.20
CA GLN A 318 11.76 -6.30 -4.58
C GLN A 318 12.65 -6.81 -3.44
N TYR A 319 12.16 -7.75 -2.63
CA TYR A 319 12.96 -8.37 -1.56
C TYR A 319 14.25 -9.03 -2.09
N LYS A 320 14.22 -9.57 -3.32
CA LYS A 320 15.41 -10.20 -3.94
C LYS A 320 16.37 -9.21 -4.60
N LEU A 321 15.90 -7.99 -4.91
CA LEU A 321 16.68 -6.99 -5.63
C LEU A 321 17.56 -6.10 -4.74
N THR A 322 17.67 -6.40 -3.44
CA THR A 322 18.36 -5.58 -2.43
C THR A 322 19.80 -5.19 -2.77
N ASN A 323 20.45 -5.85 -3.73
CA ASN A 323 21.81 -5.53 -4.14
C ASN A 323 21.95 -4.42 -5.21
N HIS A 324 20.90 -3.97 -5.91
CA HIS A 324 21.06 -3.03 -7.05
C HIS A 324 20.14 -1.82 -6.95
N THR A 325 20.75 -0.63 -6.87
CA THR A 325 20.10 0.70 -6.82
C THR A 325 19.40 1.11 -8.11
N ASP A 326 19.53 0.31 -9.18
CA ASP A 326 18.82 0.51 -10.42
C ASP A 326 17.45 -0.19 -10.38
N TYR A 327 16.44 0.50 -9.86
CA TYR A 327 15.04 0.27 -10.25
C TYR A 327 14.85 0.63 -11.74
N SER A 328 15.52 -0.12 -12.62
CA SER A 328 15.50 0.09 -14.04
C SER A 328 14.11 -0.18 -14.62
N THR A 329 13.79 0.46 -15.73
CA THR A 329 12.56 0.19 -16.50
C THR A 329 12.38 -1.31 -16.79
N LEU A 330 13.47 -2.08 -16.90
CA LEU A 330 13.43 -3.52 -17.10
C LEU A 330 12.79 -4.26 -15.91
N HIS A 331 13.16 -3.93 -14.67
CA HIS A 331 12.59 -4.56 -13.47
C HIS A 331 11.09 -4.28 -13.32
N ILE A 332 10.64 -3.08 -13.70
CA ILE A 332 9.22 -2.73 -13.73
C ILE A 332 8.49 -3.58 -14.79
N LEU A 333 9.06 -3.70 -15.99
CA LEU A 333 8.48 -4.52 -17.07
C LEU A 333 8.38 -5.99 -16.67
N ILE A 334 9.41 -6.55 -16.02
CA ILE A 334 9.38 -7.94 -15.53
C ILE A 334 8.24 -8.14 -14.53
N GLN A 335 8.11 -7.24 -13.54
CA GLN A 335 7.01 -7.32 -12.56
C GLN A 335 5.64 -7.24 -13.24
N VAL A 336 5.43 -6.29 -14.15
CA VAL A 336 4.16 -6.17 -14.92
C VAL A 336 3.86 -7.45 -15.71
N LEU A 337 4.87 -8.05 -16.35
CA LEU A 337 4.73 -9.31 -17.09
C LEU A 337 4.37 -10.48 -16.15
N LEU A 338 5.00 -10.58 -14.99
CA LEU A 338 4.68 -11.60 -13.98
C LEU A 338 3.24 -11.44 -13.46
N ILE A 339 2.81 -10.21 -13.19
CA ILE A 339 1.43 -9.89 -12.76
C ILE A 339 0.44 -10.30 -13.85
N ALA A 340 0.72 -9.95 -15.10
CA ALA A 340 -0.12 -10.32 -16.23
C ALA A 340 -0.20 -11.84 -16.42
N LEU A 341 0.92 -12.54 -16.30
CA LEU A 341 1.02 -14.00 -16.47
C LEU A 341 0.27 -14.75 -15.37
N LEU A 342 0.60 -14.50 -14.11
CA LEU A 342 -0.02 -15.19 -12.97
C LEU A 342 -1.49 -14.82 -12.79
N GLY A 343 -1.84 -13.56 -13.06
CA GLY A 343 -3.23 -13.12 -13.08
C GLY A 343 -4.04 -13.76 -14.22
N GLU A 344 -3.47 -13.90 -15.43
CA GLU A 344 -4.15 -14.61 -16.53
C GLU A 344 -4.32 -16.10 -16.23
N LEU A 345 -3.30 -16.74 -15.65
CA LEU A 345 -3.39 -18.13 -15.21
C LEU A 345 -4.50 -18.31 -14.17
N SER A 346 -4.49 -17.49 -13.12
CA SER A 346 -5.51 -17.49 -12.07
C SER A 346 -6.92 -17.28 -12.62
N TYR A 347 -7.10 -16.31 -13.53
CA TYR A 347 -8.38 -16.04 -14.18
C TYR A 347 -8.89 -17.25 -14.99
N ARG A 348 -8.01 -17.90 -15.76
CA ARG A 348 -8.36 -19.09 -16.56
C ARG A 348 -8.70 -20.28 -15.68
N VAL A 349 -7.92 -20.50 -14.62
CA VAL A 349 -8.11 -21.59 -13.66
C VAL A 349 -9.45 -21.43 -12.94
N PHE A 350 -9.64 -20.32 -12.24
CA PHE A 350 -10.74 -20.20 -11.27
C PHE A 350 -11.98 -19.52 -11.83
N GLU A 351 -11.83 -18.45 -12.61
CA GLU A 351 -12.99 -17.65 -13.07
C GLU A 351 -13.61 -18.27 -14.33
N LYS A 352 -12.82 -18.73 -15.29
CA LYS A 352 -13.32 -19.48 -16.46
C LYS A 352 -13.50 -20.97 -16.21
N LYS A 353 -13.04 -21.49 -15.07
CA LYS A 353 -13.10 -22.93 -14.71
C LYS A 353 -12.48 -23.85 -15.77
N HIS A 354 -11.59 -23.36 -16.63
CA HIS A 354 -11.04 -24.16 -17.73
C HIS A 354 -10.16 -25.32 -17.22
N LEU A 355 -9.58 -25.18 -16.04
CA LEU A 355 -8.69 -26.18 -15.44
C LEU A 355 -9.37 -26.98 -14.31
N PHE A 356 -10.61 -26.65 -13.95
CA PHE A 356 -11.38 -27.28 -12.86
C PHE A 356 -12.10 -28.58 -13.27
N SER A 357 -11.44 -29.40 -14.08
CA SER A 357 -11.82 -30.80 -14.20
C SER A 357 -11.10 -31.66 -13.15
N ILE A 358 -10.07 -31.15 -12.43
CA ILE A 358 -9.23 -31.96 -11.50
C ILE A 358 -9.70 -31.88 -10.03
N PHE A 359 -10.42 -30.84 -9.62
CA PHE A 359 -10.73 -30.59 -8.22
C PHE A 359 -12.18 -30.96 -7.86
N GLY A 360 -12.37 -31.86 -6.89
CA GLY A 360 -13.66 -32.25 -6.32
C GLY A 360 -13.72 -33.72 -5.87
N PHE A 361 -14.91 -34.21 -5.47
CA PHE A 361 -15.16 -35.62 -5.09
C PHE A 361 -14.77 -36.66 -6.17
N GLY A 362 -14.44 -36.23 -7.38
CA GLY A 362 -13.89 -37.05 -8.46
C GLY A 362 -12.37 -37.11 -8.54
N PHE A 363 -11.62 -36.49 -7.61
CA PHE A 363 -10.15 -36.45 -7.62
C PHE A 363 -9.53 -37.85 -7.76
N PHE A 364 -9.92 -38.78 -6.90
CA PHE A 364 -9.46 -40.18 -6.96
C PHE A 364 -9.83 -40.86 -8.28
N LYS A 365 -11.08 -40.69 -8.74
CA LYS A 365 -11.51 -41.23 -10.05
C LYS A 365 -10.66 -40.68 -11.19
N LYS A 366 -10.24 -39.41 -11.08
CA LYS A 366 -9.44 -38.76 -12.10
C LYS A 366 -7.97 -39.13 -12.04
N VAL A 367 -7.37 -39.28 -10.85
CA VAL A 367 -6.02 -39.85 -10.69
C VAL A 367 -6.00 -41.25 -11.29
N VAL A 368 -6.96 -42.11 -10.97
CA VAL A 368 -7.08 -43.46 -11.57
C VAL A 368 -7.23 -43.40 -13.09
N THR A 369 -8.05 -42.49 -13.62
CA THR A 369 -8.24 -42.31 -15.06
C THR A 369 -6.97 -41.79 -15.74
N LEU A 370 -6.27 -40.85 -15.10
CA LEU A 370 -5.01 -40.26 -15.56
C LEU A 370 -3.92 -41.33 -15.60
N THR A 371 -3.74 -42.11 -14.53
CA THR A 371 -2.78 -43.22 -14.47
C THR A 371 -3.04 -44.23 -15.59
N ARG A 372 -4.29 -44.68 -15.75
CA ARG A 372 -4.66 -45.63 -16.83
C ARG A 372 -4.42 -45.05 -18.23
N SER A 373 -4.66 -43.77 -18.42
CA SER A 373 -4.47 -43.09 -19.71
C SER A 373 -3.00 -42.82 -20.03
N THR A 374 -2.20 -42.57 -18.99
CA THR A 374 -0.75 -42.33 -19.10
C THR A 374 -0.01 -43.58 -19.56
N VAL A 375 -0.43 -44.77 -19.10
CA VAL A 375 0.12 -46.06 -19.56
C VAL A 375 0.04 -46.21 -21.08
N ARG A 376 -1.01 -45.65 -21.71
CA ARG A 376 -1.20 -45.72 -23.17
C ARG A 376 -0.45 -44.65 -23.95
N ASN A 377 -0.21 -43.47 -23.36
CA ASN A 377 0.47 -42.37 -24.05
C ASN A 377 1.10 -41.39 -23.05
N PRO A 378 2.30 -41.70 -22.51
CA PRO A 378 2.84 -41.00 -21.35
C PRO A 378 3.15 -39.52 -21.64
N LEU A 379 3.68 -39.21 -22.82
CA LEU A 379 4.06 -37.83 -23.20
C LEU A 379 2.86 -36.88 -23.26
N LYS A 380 1.68 -37.38 -23.65
CA LYS A 380 0.45 -36.56 -23.77
C LYS A 380 -0.04 -36.04 -22.41
N TYR A 381 0.18 -36.80 -21.33
CA TYR A 381 -0.37 -36.53 -20.01
C TYR A 381 0.63 -35.89 -19.05
N ILE A 382 1.84 -35.54 -19.51
CA ILE A 382 2.84 -34.80 -18.71
C ILE A 382 2.24 -33.53 -18.07
N PRO A 383 1.50 -32.66 -18.79
CA PRO A 383 0.93 -31.45 -18.20
C PRO A 383 -0.07 -31.73 -17.06
N ASP A 384 -0.85 -32.81 -17.17
CA ASP A 384 -1.81 -33.23 -16.14
C ASP A 384 -1.10 -33.76 -14.89
N TRP A 385 0.02 -34.49 -15.06
CA TRP A 385 0.85 -34.93 -13.94
C TRP A 385 1.56 -33.78 -13.24
N ILE A 386 2.06 -32.79 -13.99
CA ILE A 386 2.62 -31.55 -13.41
C ILE A 386 1.54 -30.82 -12.62
N ALA A 387 0.34 -30.67 -13.18
CA ALA A 387 -0.78 -30.05 -12.48
C ALA A 387 -1.14 -30.82 -11.19
N LEU A 388 -1.17 -32.15 -11.25
CA LEU A 388 -1.42 -32.99 -10.07
C LEU A 388 -0.33 -32.82 -9.00
N MET A 389 0.94 -32.80 -9.41
CA MET A 389 2.08 -32.58 -8.51
C MET A 389 1.98 -31.21 -7.83
N VAL A 390 1.69 -30.14 -8.58
CA VAL A 390 1.48 -28.80 -8.02
C VAL A 390 0.35 -28.82 -6.98
N VAL A 391 -0.76 -29.51 -7.27
CA VAL A 391 -1.90 -29.61 -6.35
C VAL A 391 -1.59 -30.39 -5.07
N LEU A 392 -0.65 -31.32 -5.11
CA LEU A 392 -0.23 -32.10 -3.94
C LEU A 392 0.89 -31.41 -3.15
N VAL A 393 1.91 -30.91 -3.83
CA VAL A 393 3.13 -30.36 -3.22
C VAL A 393 2.89 -28.97 -2.65
N VAL A 394 2.12 -28.11 -3.33
CA VAL A 394 1.92 -26.72 -2.88
C VAL A 394 1.20 -26.66 -1.53
N PRO A 395 0.05 -27.35 -1.30
CA PRO A 395 -0.60 -27.31 0.01
C PRO A 395 0.29 -27.88 1.12
N VAL A 396 1.03 -28.95 0.86
CA VAL A 396 1.94 -29.53 1.84
C VAL A 396 3.06 -28.55 2.18
N SER A 397 3.71 -27.96 1.17
CA SER A 397 4.75 -26.95 1.36
C SER A 397 4.23 -25.72 2.10
N ALA A 398 3.00 -25.29 1.79
CA ALA A 398 2.37 -24.16 2.45
C ALA A 398 2.04 -24.47 3.92
N VAL A 399 1.56 -25.68 4.24
CA VAL A 399 1.30 -26.09 5.62
C VAL A 399 2.61 -26.21 6.40
N LEU A 400 3.65 -26.81 5.83
CA LEU A 400 4.97 -26.88 6.46
C LEU A 400 5.55 -25.47 6.67
N GLY A 401 5.45 -24.59 5.68
CA GLY A 401 5.86 -23.19 5.81
C GLY A 401 5.09 -22.45 6.90
N PHE A 402 3.77 -22.63 6.99
CA PHE A 402 2.95 -22.03 8.03
C PHE A 402 3.30 -22.55 9.43
N LEU A 403 3.49 -23.86 9.60
CA LEU A 403 3.83 -24.49 10.88
C LEU A 403 5.27 -24.23 11.31
N ASN A 404 6.19 -24.06 10.36
CA ASN A 404 7.59 -23.77 10.63
C ASN A 404 7.90 -22.27 10.68
N ALA A 405 6.96 -21.40 10.26
CA ALA A 405 7.11 -19.95 10.38
C ALA A 405 7.35 -19.61 11.87
N PRO A 406 8.52 -19.09 12.26
CA PRO A 406 8.81 -18.70 13.63
C PRO A 406 7.71 -17.81 14.23
N GLU A 407 7.34 -18.05 15.49
CA GLU A 407 6.49 -17.14 16.25
C GLU A 407 7.35 -16.03 16.87
N GLY A 408 6.94 -14.78 16.65
CA GLY A 408 7.62 -13.58 17.15
C GLY A 408 8.36 -12.83 16.06
N ARG A 409 8.40 -11.49 16.20
CA ARG A 409 9.01 -10.54 15.26
C ARG A 409 10.28 -11.12 14.66
N ASN A 410 10.39 -11.16 13.33
CA ASN A 410 11.55 -11.63 12.55
C ASN A 410 12.81 -11.52 13.41
N ARG A 411 13.36 -12.65 13.90
CA ARG A 411 14.34 -12.62 15.02
C ARG A 411 15.46 -11.64 14.78
N LEU A 412 15.95 -11.59 13.54
CA LEU A 412 16.92 -10.62 13.06
C LEU A 412 16.42 -9.18 13.19
N ALA A 413 15.24 -8.86 12.66
CA ALA A 413 14.64 -7.54 12.83
C ALA A 413 14.43 -7.21 14.31
N SER A 414 13.92 -8.13 15.13
CA SER A 414 13.74 -7.93 16.57
C SER A 414 15.07 -7.73 17.32
N GLU A 415 16.15 -8.39 16.89
CA GLU A 415 17.49 -8.24 17.46
C GLU A 415 18.11 -6.90 17.06
N ILE A 416 18.01 -6.52 15.79
CA ILE A 416 18.38 -5.18 15.31
C ILE A 416 17.58 -4.14 16.09
N GLU A 417 16.27 -4.29 16.16
CA GLU A 417 15.36 -3.41 16.88
C GLU A 417 15.73 -3.25 18.37
N LYS A 418 15.99 -4.36 19.05
CA LYS A 418 16.41 -4.34 20.46
C LYS A 418 17.75 -3.63 20.62
N SER A 419 18.72 -3.95 19.77
CA SER A 419 20.04 -3.31 19.80
C SER A 419 19.97 -1.81 19.52
N VAL A 420 19.12 -1.40 18.58
CA VAL A 420 18.86 0.00 18.21
C VAL A 420 18.20 0.74 19.36
N SER A 421 17.18 0.16 20.00
CA SER A 421 16.51 0.76 21.16
C SER A 421 17.43 0.86 22.38
N GLU A 422 18.24 -0.16 22.67
CA GLU A 422 19.23 -0.12 23.75
C GLU A 422 20.28 0.98 23.51
N ARG A 423 20.79 1.10 22.27
CA ARG A 423 21.74 2.14 21.88
C ARG A 423 21.16 3.54 21.99
N TYR A 424 19.90 3.74 21.58
CA TYR A 424 19.22 5.02 21.75
C TYR A 424 19.02 5.39 23.22
N GLN A 425 18.60 4.43 24.06
CA GLN A 425 18.50 4.66 25.51
C GLN A 425 19.86 4.97 26.14
N MET A 426 20.95 4.38 25.65
CA MET A 426 22.30 4.73 26.08
C MET A 426 22.69 6.15 25.67
N ALA A 427 22.37 6.56 24.44
CA ALA A 427 22.63 7.93 23.97
C ALA A 427 21.87 8.98 24.80
N ASN A 428 20.64 8.69 25.21
CA ASN A 428 19.81 9.59 26.01
C ASN A 428 19.99 9.48 27.54
N LYS A 429 20.98 8.71 28.05
CA LYS A 429 21.31 8.70 29.49
C LYS A 429 22.12 9.95 29.87
N ASP A 430 21.91 10.41 31.11
CA ASP A 430 22.36 11.69 31.70
C ASP A 430 23.63 12.32 31.05
N PRO A 431 23.49 13.48 30.36
CA PRO A 431 24.61 14.16 29.68
C PRO A 431 25.73 14.66 30.61
N ARG A 432 25.59 14.48 31.93
CA ARG A 432 26.61 14.84 32.94
C ARG A 432 27.78 13.86 33.04
N GLN A 433 27.78 12.75 32.31
CA GLN A 433 28.97 11.90 32.14
C GLN A 433 29.80 12.36 30.93
N THR A 434 30.27 13.61 30.97
CA THR A 434 31.26 14.11 30.01
C THR A 434 32.62 13.50 30.31
N THR A 435 32.87 12.30 29.80
CA THR A 435 34.25 11.87 29.54
C THR A 435 34.82 12.80 28.49
N VAL A 436 35.88 13.53 28.82
CA VAL A 436 36.67 14.28 27.84
C VAL A 436 37.25 13.26 26.85
N ILE A 437 36.70 13.20 25.64
CA ILE A 437 37.19 12.31 24.60
C ILE A 437 38.36 13.00 23.92
N ASN A 438 39.58 12.64 24.31
CA ASN A 438 40.79 13.25 23.77
C ASN A 438 41.07 12.86 22.30
N ARG A 439 40.49 11.76 21.80
CA ARG A 439 40.69 11.28 20.43
C ARG A 439 39.54 10.38 19.97
N ILE A 440 39.09 10.60 18.73
CA ILE A 440 38.14 9.73 18.03
C ILE A 440 38.84 9.20 16.79
N ASP A 441 38.95 7.88 16.66
CA ASP A 441 39.57 7.28 15.48
C ASP A 441 38.79 7.65 14.20
N GLY A 442 39.50 8.17 13.20
CA GLY A 442 38.92 8.65 11.95
C GLY A 442 38.72 10.17 11.87
N LEU A 443 38.79 10.88 13.01
CA LEU A 443 38.80 12.34 13.10
C LEU A 443 40.19 12.86 13.49
N ASN A 444 40.56 14.02 12.96
CA ASN A 444 41.73 14.76 13.40
C ASN A 444 41.44 15.52 14.72
N GLN A 445 42.46 16.12 15.34
CA GLN A 445 42.29 16.79 16.63
C GLN A 445 41.38 18.02 16.55
N GLU A 446 41.43 18.76 15.45
CA GLU A 446 40.61 19.95 15.23
C GLU A 446 39.13 19.57 15.10
N GLU A 447 38.82 18.58 14.26
CA GLU A 447 37.49 17.98 14.10
C GLU A 447 36.96 17.44 15.44
N THR A 448 37.80 16.71 16.20
CA THR A 448 37.43 16.16 17.52
C THR A 448 37.09 17.26 18.52
N ASN A 449 37.91 18.32 18.57
CA ASN A 449 37.67 19.44 19.48
C ASN A 449 36.42 20.24 19.08
N PHE A 450 36.23 20.48 17.78
CA PHE A 450 35.07 21.18 17.23
C PHE A 450 33.77 20.45 17.58
N THR A 451 33.69 19.16 17.23
CA THR A 451 32.49 18.32 17.44
C THR A 451 32.19 18.13 18.93
N SER A 452 33.22 18.00 19.78
CA SER A 452 33.06 17.93 21.24
C SER A 452 32.43 19.20 21.85
N GLY A 453 32.69 20.35 21.23
CA GLY A 453 32.20 21.66 21.67
C GLY A 453 30.79 21.99 21.17
N LEU A 454 30.38 21.40 20.04
CA LEU A 454 29.18 21.74 19.30
C LEU A 454 27.91 21.20 19.97
N ALA A 455 26.95 22.08 20.27
CA ALA A 455 25.59 21.68 20.60
C ALA A 455 24.78 21.52 19.31
N ILE A 456 24.13 20.38 19.14
CA ILE A 456 23.50 19.97 17.88
C ILE A 456 22.24 19.16 18.14
N SER A 457 21.19 19.36 17.34
CA SER A 457 19.94 18.57 17.43
C SER A 457 19.82 17.61 16.26
N PHE A 458 19.61 16.34 16.54
CA PHE A 458 19.35 15.30 15.55
C PHE A 458 17.88 14.91 15.55
N PHE A 459 17.23 15.02 14.40
CA PHE A 459 15.87 14.54 14.15
C PHE A 459 15.90 13.43 13.09
N GLY A 460 15.24 12.30 13.34
CA GLY A 460 15.31 11.22 12.37
C GLY A 460 14.44 10.01 12.63
N ASP A 461 14.65 8.98 11.81
CA ASP A 461 13.95 7.70 11.90
C ASP A 461 14.82 6.59 12.53
N SER A 462 14.50 5.32 12.24
CA SER A 462 15.23 4.17 12.76
C SER A 462 16.69 4.10 12.34
N THR A 463 17.07 4.74 11.23
CA THR A 463 18.47 4.84 10.81
C THR A 463 19.29 5.76 11.72
N LEU A 464 18.68 6.86 12.20
CA LEU A 464 19.28 7.71 13.23
C LEU A 464 19.36 6.95 14.57
N LEU A 465 18.31 6.22 14.95
CA LEU A 465 18.34 5.39 16.17
C LEU A 465 19.51 4.39 16.15
N ALA A 466 19.77 3.75 15.00
CA ALA A 466 20.87 2.79 14.85
C ALA A 466 22.25 3.45 15.04
N SER A 467 22.36 4.73 14.70
CA SER A 467 23.60 5.50 14.75
C SER A 467 23.79 6.35 16.00
N ALA A 468 22.75 6.53 16.82
CA ALA A 468 22.70 7.49 17.92
C ALA A 468 23.84 7.34 18.93
N ASN A 469 24.21 6.11 19.30
CA ASN A 469 25.28 5.88 20.28
C ASN A 469 26.65 6.39 19.81
N HIS A 470 27.02 6.18 18.53
CA HIS A 470 28.28 6.68 18.00
C HIS A 470 28.24 8.19 17.78
N LEU A 471 27.10 8.72 17.30
CA LEU A 471 26.91 10.16 17.20
C LEU A 471 27.02 10.86 18.56
N GLN A 472 26.45 10.29 19.64
CA GLN A 472 26.55 10.85 21.00
C GLN A 472 28.00 10.87 21.50
N LYS A 473 28.82 9.87 21.13
CA LYS A 473 30.26 9.88 21.45
C LYS A 473 30.97 11.02 20.71
N ILE A 474 30.65 11.24 19.45
CA ILE A 474 31.29 12.29 18.63
C ILE A 474 30.81 13.69 19.01
N PHE A 475 29.53 13.82 19.35
CA PHE A 475 28.86 15.06 19.73
C PHE A 475 28.28 14.92 21.14
N PRO A 476 29.09 15.08 22.21
CA PRO A 476 28.65 14.86 23.59
C PRO A 476 27.52 15.78 24.06
N LYS A 477 27.32 16.91 23.37
CA LYS A 477 26.24 17.88 23.64
C LYS A 477 25.05 17.73 22.69
N ALA A 478 24.98 16.65 21.92
CA ALA A 478 23.88 16.40 21.01
C ALA A 478 22.57 16.09 21.74
N THR A 479 21.45 16.48 21.14
CA THR A 479 20.11 16.02 21.50
C THR A 479 19.54 15.15 20.39
N PHE A 480 18.83 14.07 20.74
CA PHE A 480 18.30 13.10 19.78
C PHE A 480 16.79 12.95 19.91
N ASP A 481 16.08 13.28 18.83
CA ASP A 481 14.66 13.00 18.66
C ASP A 481 14.46 12.07 17.46
N ALA A 482 14.22 10.79 17.74
CA ALA A 482 14.08 9.78 16.71
C ALA A 482 13.05 8.72 17.09
N GLU A 483 12.26 8.30 16.11
CA GLU A 483 11.25 7.25 16.29
C GLU A 483 11.33 6.22 15.16
N ARG A 484 10.94 4.99 15.49
CA ARG A 484 10.87 3.93 14.49
C ARG A 484 9.76 4.23 13.48
N GLY A 485 10.06 4.01 12.20
CA GLY A 485 9.06 4.17 11.14
C GLY A 485 8.68 5.63 10.88
N ARG A 486 9.31 6.58 11.58
CA ARG A 486 8.98 8.01 11.50
C ARG A 486 9.04 8.48 10.06
N GLN A 487 7.98 9.17 9.66
CA GLN A 487 7.85 9.83 8.37
C GLN A 487 8.13 11.33 8.52
N LEU A 488 8.49 12.01 7.43
CA LEU A 488 8.78 13.45 7.45
C LEU A 488 7.61 14.28 7.99
N TYR A 489 6.37 13.93 7.67
CA TYR A 489 5.21 14.68 8.13
C TYR A 489 4.94 14.54 9.64
N GLN A 490 5.52 13.54 10.31
CA GLN A 490 5.36 13.30 11.74
C GLN A 490 6.33 14.16 12.56
N VAL A 491 7.46 14.57 11.98
CA VAL A 491 8.49 15.32 12.73
C VAL A 491 8.17 16.81 12.88
N LEU A 492 7.28 17.35 12.03
CA LEU A 492 7.00 18.79 12.01
C LEU A 492 6.45 19.31 13.36
N PRO A 493 5.44 18.68 14.00
CA PRO A 493 4.97 19.12 15.32
C PRO A 493 6.05 19.05 16.41
N ASP A 494 6.94 18.06 16.33
CA ASP A 494 8.06 17.93 17.27
C ASP A 494 9.07 19.06 17.07
N ILE A 495 9.44 19.37 15.82
CA ILE A 495 10.32 20.50 15.51
C ILE A 495 9.72 21.82 15.97
N GLU A 496 8.44 22.09 15.68
CA GLU A 496 7.76 23.30 16.14
C GLU A 496 7.81 23.43 17.67
N LYS A 497 7.60 22.32 18.38
CA LYS A 497 7.72 22.27 19.83
C LYS A 497 9.14 22.61 20.28
N TYR A 498 10.16 21.93 19.77
CA TYR A 498 11.57 22.16 20.15
C TYR A 498 12.04 23.59 19.84
N VAL A 499 11.59 24.16 18.72
CA VAL A 499 11.89 25.56 18.36
C VAL A 499 11.19 26.52 19.32
N SER A 500 9.93 26.27 19.67
CA SER A 500 9.16 27.13 20.57
C SER A 500 9.65 27.12 22.02
N THR A 501 10.20 25.99 22.50
CA THR A 501 10.75 25.85 23.84
C THR A 501 12.21 26.29 23.96
N GLY A 502 12.88 26.56 22.82
CA GLY A 502 14.31 26.88 22.77
C GLY A 502 15.22 25.65 22.92
N ASP A 503 14.67 24.45 22.79
CA ASP A 503 15.43 23.19 22.89
C ASP A 503 16.16 22.84 21.58
N ALA A 504 15.66 23.33 20.43
CA ALA A 504 16.32 23.16 19.13
C ALA A 504 17.61 23.99 19.04
N GLN A 505 18.75 23.32 18.88
CA GLN A 505 20.08 23.94 18.76
C GLN A 505 20.24 24.70 17.43
N ASP A 506 21.27 25.54 17.32
CA ASP A 506 21.56 26.33 16.12
C ASP A 506 22.04 25.48 14.94
N THR A 507 22.56 24.28 15.22
CA THR A 507 22.89 23.26 14.22
C THR A 507 21.91 22.10 14.33
N VAL A 508 21.29 21.73 13.22
CA VAL A 508 20.27 20.68 13.16
C VAL A 508 20.60 19.69 12.07
N VAL A 509 20.47 18.39 12.36
CA VAL A 509 20.64 17.30 11.39
C VAL A 509 19.31 16.57 11.24
N LEU A 510 18.84 16.42 10.00
CA LEU A 510 17.61 15.73 9.65
C LEU A 510 17.92 14.46 8.86
N MET A 511 17.50 13.30 9.38
CA MET A 511 17.71 11.98 8.77
C MET A 511 16.36 11.26 8.63
N LEU A 512 15.60 11.63 7.59
CA LEU A 512 14.26 11.12 7.30
C LEU A 512 14.08 10.80 5.81
N GLY A 513 13.23 9.82 5.51
CA GLY A 513 12.91 9.39 4.14
C GLY A 513 13.16 7.91 3.87
N THR A 514 13.78 7.20 4.82
CA THR A 514 14.00 5.75 4.75
C THR A 514 12.67 5.02 4.69
N ASN A 515 11.68 5.48 5.46
CA ASN A 515 10.40 4.80 5.64
C ASN A 515 9.32 5.17 4.61
N GLY A 516 9.57 6.13 3.73
CA GLY A 516 8.57 6.58 2.77
C GLY A 516 8.95 7.89 2.07
N THR A 517 8.22 8.20 1.01
CA THR A 517 8.37 9.49 0.30
C THR A 517 7.60 10.61 1.01
N PHE A 518 7.89 11.83 0.62
CA PHE A 518 7.25 13.06 1.11
C PHE A 518 7.14 14.10 0.00
N SER A 519 6.26 15.08 0.14
CA SER A 519 6.14 16.20 -0.81
C SER A 519 7.20 17.28 -0.58
N ASP A 520 7.45 18.08 -1.61
CA ASP A 520 8.29 19.29 -1.50
C ASP A 520 7.72 20.24 -0.43
N ASP A 521 6.39 20.39 -0.37
CA ASP A 521 5.72 21.23 0.65
C ASP A 521 5.96 20.73 2.08
N GLN A 522 6.00 19.41 2.30
CA GLN A 522 6.30 18.85 3.62
C GLN A 522 7.74 19.15 4.03
N LEU A 523 8.69 19.00 3.11
CA LEU A 523 10.09 19.32 3.39
C LEU A 523 10.29 20.82 3.62
N ASN A 524 9.67 21.67 2.80
CA ASN A 524 9.72 23.12 2.96
C ASN A 524 9.11 23.56 4.30
N ALA A 525 7.97 22.99 4.72
CA ALA A 525 7.38 23.30 6.01
C ALA A 525 8.32 22.96 7.18
N VAL A 526 9.05 21.85 7.10
CA VAL A 526 10.07 21.50 8.10
C VAL A 526 11.24 22.50 8.08
N MET A 527 11.73 22.90 6.91
CA MET A 527 12.79 23.91 6.80
C MET A 527 12.33 25.26 7.36
N ASP A 528 11.12 25.69 7.05
CA ASP A 528 10.55 26.96 7.50
C ASP A 528 10.32 26.96 9.02
N ALA A 529 9.91 25.83 9.60
CA ALA A 529 9.78 25.67 11.05
C ALA A 529 11.13 25.73 11.78
N LEU A 530 12.19 25.18 11.19
CA LEU A 530 13.56 25.30 11.71
C LEU A 530 14.11 26.74 11.58
N GLY A 531 13.67 27.46 10.56
CA GLY A 531 14.00 28.87 10.30
C GLY A 531 15.40 29.08 9.69
N ASP A 532 15.60 30.26 9.11
CA ASP A 532 16.80 30.58 8.33
C ASP A 532 18.04 30.90 9.20
N SER A 533 17.87 31.08 10.51
CA SER A 533 18.98 31.37 11.43
C SER A 533 19.79 30.13 11.81
N ARG A 534 19.26 28.93 11.57
CA ARG A 534 19.90 27.66 11.91
C ARG A 534 20.64 27.08 10.71
N GLN A 535 21.73 26.38 10.96
CA GLN A 535 22.43 25.58 9.97
C GLN A 535 21.83 24.17 9.95
N ILE A 536 21.27 23.77 8.82
CA ILE A 536 20.47 22.55 8.67
C ILE A 536 21.22 21.57 7.78
N PHE A 537 21.43 20.35 8.24
CA PHE A 537 22.10 19.29 7.51
C PHE A 537 21.10 18.18 7.17
N LEU A 538 20.83 17.99 5.88
CA LEU A 538 19.96 16.94 5.37
C LEU A 538 20.79 15.70 5.02
N VAL A 539 20.53 14.57 5.68
CA VAL A 539 21.18 13.30 5.35
C VAL A 539 20.36 12.58 4.30
N ASN A 540 20.93 12.34 3.11
CA ASN A 540 20.24 11.55 2.08
C ASN A 540 20.18 10.06 2.47
N THR A 541 19.23 9.33 1.89
CA THR A 541 18.88 7.99 2.36
C THR A 541 19.48 6.91 1.48
N TYR A 542 19.95 5.82 2.09
CA TYR A 542 20.16 4.54 1.40
C TYR A 542 19.08 3.57 1.83
N VAL A 543 18.22 3.20 0.89
CA VAL A 543 17.11 2.27 1.11
C VAL A 543 16.77 1.61 -0.23
N PRO A 544 16.86 0.27 -0.38
CA PRO A 544 16.65 -0.41 -1.67
C PRO A 544 15.17 -0.50 -2.07
N LYS A 545 14.49 0.65 -2.15
CA LYS A 545 13.05 0.80 -2.36
C LYS A 545 12.76 1.77 -3.52
N PRO A 546 11.59 1.68 -4.18
CA PRO A 546 11.27 2.49 -5.36
C PRO A 546 11.31 4.01 -5.15
N TRP A 547 11.23 4.49 -3.91
CA TRP A 547 11.19 5.91 -3.57
C TRP A 547 12.56 6.54 -3.27
N GLN A 548 13.64 5.76 -3.07
CA GLN A 548 14.95 6.28 -2.64
C GLN A 548 15.43 7.45 -3.51
N ASN A 549 15.46 7.24 -4.82
CA ASN A 549 16.00 8.23 -5.76
C ASN A 549 15.12 9.48 -5.86
N ASP A 550 13.85 9.39 -5.48
CA ASP A 550 12.96 10.55 -5.42
C ASP A 550 13.20 11.36 -4.13
N VAL A 551 13.30 10.67 -2.99
CA VAL A 551 13.66 11.26 -1.70
C VAL A 551 15.01 11.99 -1.79
N ASN A 552 16.05 11.31 -2.27
CA ASN A 552 17.39 11.88 -2.34
C ASN A 552 17.45 13.10 -3.27
N ARG A 553 16.71 13.08 -4.39
CA ARG A 553 16.61 14.24 -5.30
C ARG A 553 15.94 15.44 -4.63
N LYS A 554 14.90 15.21 -3.81
CA LYS A 554 14.22 16.29 -3.06
C LYS A 554 15.12 16.91 -2.01
N LEU A 555 15.84 16.07 -1.25
CA LEU A 555 16.81 16.54 -0.26
C LEU A 555 17.93 17.36 -0.91
N GLU A 556 18.51 16.87 -2.01
CA GLU A 556 19.54 17.56 -2.78
C GLU A 556 19.02 18.88 -3.39
N LYS A 557 17.82 18.87 -3.98
CA LYS A 557 17.17 20.07 -4.50
C LYS A 557 17.02 21.14 -3.41
N THR A 558 16.50 20.78 -2.23
CA THR A 558 16.31 21.73 -1.12
C THR A 558 17.63 22.29 -0.60
N ALA A 559 18.68 21.47 -0.49
CA ALA A 559 20.02 21.93 -0.11
C ALA A 559 20.61 22.92 -1.13
N ASN A 560 20.35 22.69 -2.43
CA ASN A 560 20.80 23.63 -3.48
C ASN A 560 20.00 24.94 -3.52
N GLU A 561 18.75 24.94 -3.04
CA GLU A 561 17.86 26.10 -3.07
C GLU A 561 18.00 27.02 -1.83
N ARG A 562 18.58 26.53 -0.72
CA ARG A 562 18.69 27.27 0.55
C ARG A 562 20.12 27.31 1.06
N SER A 563 20.66 28.51 1.30
CA SER A 563 22.07 28.69 1.68
C SER A 563 22.46 28.17 3.07
N ASN A 564 21.49 28.04 3.97
CA ASN A 564 21.67 27.49 5.31
C ASN A 564 21.39 25.98 5.39
N VAL A 565 21.13 25.33 4.25
CA VAL A 565 20.82 23.91 4.17
C VAL A 565 21.91 23.16 3.40
N HIS A 566 22.47 22.13 4.01
CA HIS A 566 23.63 21.39 3.52
C HIS A 566 23.29 19.91 3.37
N LEU A 567 23.81 19.25 2.33
CA LEU A 567 23.55 17.82 2.10
C LEU A 567 24.70 16.95 2.64
N ILE A 568 24.33 15.93 3.42
CA ILE A 568 25.22 14.84 3.82
C ILE A 568 24.92 13.59 2.99
N ASP A 569 25.90 13.16 2.20
CA ASP A 569 25.77 12.08 1.21
C ASP A 569 26.05 10.68 1.80
N TRP A 570 25.17 10.23 2.68
CA TRP A 570 25.20 8.87 3.21
C TRP A 570 24.90 7.81 2.15
N ASN A 571 24.06 8.12 1.15
CA ASN A 571 23.69 7.21 0.07
C ASN A 571 24.92 6.70 -0.69
N LYS A 572 25.81 7.61 -1.08
CA LYS A 572 27.05 7.26 -1.76
C LYS A 572 27.98 6.40 -0.89
N ALA A 573 28.08 6.73 0.40
CA ALA A 573 28.91 5.98 1.34
C ALA A 573 28.40 4.54 1.54
N ALA A 574 27.09 4.38 1.76
CA ALA A 574 26.45 3.07 1.91
C ALA A 574 26.51 2.21 0.64
N ILE A 575 26.44 2.81 -0.56
CA ILE A 575 26.66 2.10 -1.82
C ILE A 575 28.08 1.56 -1.92
N ALA A 576 29.08 2.35 -1.51
CA ALA A 576 30.48 1.95 -1.58
C ALA A 576 30.84 0.87 -0.54
N HIS A 577 30.12 0.81 0.58
CA HIS A 577 30.35 -0.10 1.69
C HIS A 577 29.08 -0.84 2.12
N PRO A 578 28.59 -1.82 1.34
CA PRO A 578 27.39 -2.59 1.71
C PRO A 578 27.55 -3.36 3.02
N ASP A 579 28.79 -3.67 3.41
CA ASP A 579 29.19 -4.32 4.66
C ASP A 579 29.01 -3.44 5.90
N TRP A 580 28.74 -2.15 5.74
CA TRP A 580 28.39 -1.23 6.83
C TRP A 580 26.92 -1.33 7.27
N LEU A 581 26.11 -2.09 6.56
CA LEU A 581 24.70 -2.27 6.85
C LEU A 581 24.46 -3.63 7.52
N TYR A 582 23.39 -3.74 8.30
CA TYR A 582 22.87 -5.05 8.69
C TYR A 582 22.34 -5.81 7.47
N GLU A 583 21.97 -7.07 7.67
CA GLU A 583 21.39 -7.93 6.63
C GLU A 583 20.08 -7.38 6.04
N ASP A 584 19.45 -6.40 6.69
CA ASP A 584 18.28 -5.68 6.15
C ASP A 584 18.64 -4.65 5.07
N HIS A 585 19.92 -4.37 4.86
CA HIS A 585 20.47 -3.40 3.92
C HIS A 585 19.92 -1.97 4.09
N ILE A 586 19.47 -1.62 5.31
CA ILE A 586 18.92 -0.31 5.63
C ILE A 586 19.64 0.28 6.84
N HIS A 587 19.76 -0.49 7.92
CA HIS A 587 20.30 0.02 9.18
C HIS A 587 21.83 -0.09 9.19
N PRO A 588 22.55 0.98 9.56
CA PRO A 588 23.97 0.89 9.85
C PRO A 588 24.25 -0.11 10.97
N ASN A 589 25.18 -1.03 10.75
CA ASN A 589 25.69 -1.91 11.80
C ASN A 589 26.68 -1.17 12.72
N GLU A 590 27.46 -1.88 13.55
CA GLU A 590 28.40 -1.20 14.46
C GLU A 590 29.46 -0.38 13.73
N GLU A 591 30.11 -0.95 12.71
CA GLU A 591 31.12 -0.25 11.92
C GLU A 591 30.48 0.85 11.07
N GLY A 592 29.35 0.56 10.41
CA GLY A 592 28.64 1.55 9.62
C GLY A 592 28.13 2.74 10.43
N SER A 593 27.68 2.51 11.66
CA SER A 593 27.28 3.57 12.59
C SER A 593 28.46 4.47 12.98
N LYS A 594 29.64 3.90 13.16
CA LYS A 594 30.87 4.65 13.45
C LYS A 594 31.29 5.49 12.24
N GLU A 595 31.38 4.87 11.06
CA GLU A 595 31.78 5.56 9.83
C GLU A 595 30.77 6.62 9.40
N PHE A 596 29.46 6.38 9.62
CA PHE A 596 28.43 7.40 9.46
C PHE A 596 28.68 8.61 10.37
N GLY A 597 28.99 8.37 11.65
CA GLY A 597 29.31 9.45 12.58
C GLY A 597 30.53 10.26 12.15
N ILE A 598 31.58 9.61 11.64
CA ILE A 598 32.77 10.27 11.10
C ILE A 598 32.42 11.12 9.87
N LEU A 599 31.61 10.59 8.95
CA LEU A 599 31.15 11.32 7.77
C LEU A 599 30.40 12.60 8.16
N VAL A 600 29.45 12.49 9.10
CA VAL A 600 28.66 13.62 9.62
C VAL A 600 29.58 14.66 10.25
N ALA A 601 30.50 14.23 11.12
CA ALA A 601 31.46 15.13 11.77
C ALA A 601 32.30 15.92 10.78
N LYS A 602 32.91 15.25 9.81
CA LYS A 602 33.77 15.91 8.82
C LYS A 602 33.02 16.96 8.01
N GLN A 603 31.82 16.64 7.55
CA GLN A 603 31.04 17.57 6.73
C GLN A 603 30.51 18.75 7.54
N ILE A 604 30.06 18.52 8.77
CA ILE A 604 29.62 19.62 9.65
C ILE A 604 30.80 20.53 10.00
N THR A 605 31.94 19.96 10.39
CA THR A 605 33.14 20.75 10.69
C THR A 605 33.59 21.55 9.49
N GLN A 606 33.62 20.96 8.30
CA GLN A 606 33.97 21.66 7.07
C GLN A 606 33.06 22.87 6.83
N VAL A 607 31.74 22.68 6.87
CA VAL A 607 30.77 23.73 6.55
C VAL A 607 30.75 24.86 7.59
N LEU A 608 30.93 24.54 8.88
CA LEU A 608 30.80 25.51 9.97
C LEU A 608 32.13 26.16 10.38
N SER A 609 33.27 25.64 9.91
CA SER A 609 34.59 26.23 10.15
C SER A 609 35.06 27.14 9.00
N ASP A 610 34.42 27.01 7.82
CA ASP A 610 34.54 27.92 6.67
C ASP A 610 33.65 29.16 6.87
#